data_AF-J9FLM5-F1
#
_entry.id   AF-J9FLM5-F1
#
_cell.length_a   1.000
_cell.length_b   1.000
_cell.length_c   1.000
_cell.angle_alpha   90.00
_cell.angle_beta   90.00
_cell.angle_gamma   90.00
#
_symmetry.space_group_name_H-M   'P 1'
#
loop_
_entity.id
_entity.type
_entity.pdbx_description
1 polymer ?
#
loop_
_entity_poly.entity_id
_entity_poly.type
_entity_poly.pdbx_seq_one_letter_code
_entity_poly.pdbx_strand_id
1 'polypeptide(L)' 'MPSFDIEVKADAVELRNAVDQAQKEIGTRYDFRGTSASLEQKDLELALIADSDFQLKQVRDVLIGKLAKRGIDIRLLDET' A
#
# COMPACT_ATOMS: atom_id res chain seq x y z
N MET A 1 15.96 15.30 -35.05
CA MET A 1 15.85 16.00 -33.76
C MET A 1 15.70 14.94 -32.69
N PRO A 2 16.50 14.97 -31.61
CA PRO A 2 16.27 14.07 -30.48
C PRO A 2 15.00 14.49 -29.72
N SER A 3 14.17 13.52 -29.37
CA SER A 3 13.03 13.65 -28.45
C SER A 3 13.17 12.61 -27.34
N PHE A 4 12.47 12.82 -26.23
CA PHE A 4 12.35 11.87 -25.14
C PHE A 4 10.92 11.90 -24.60
N ASP A 5 10.49 10.78 -24.02
CA ASP A 5 9.19 10.64 -23.38
C ASP A 5 9.33 10.71 -21.86
N ILE A 6 8.31 11.27 -21.21
CA ILE A 6 8.18 11.28 -19.75
C ILE A 6 7.14 10.24 -19.39
N GLU A 7 7.55 9.24 -18.62
CA GLU A 7 6.68 8.18 -18.16
C GLU A 7 6.64 8.14 -16.64
N VAL A 8 5.45 7.99 -16.07
CA VAL A 8 5.23 7.87 -14.63
C VAL A 8 4.69 6.46 -14.38
N LYS A 9 5.55 5.58 -13.88
CA LYS A 9 5.22 4.19 -13.54
C LYS A 9 5.72 3.89 -12.13
N ALA A 10 4.91 3.18 -11.35
CA ALA A 10 5.39 2.52 -10.14
C ALA A 10 6.31 1.36 -10.53
N ASP A 11 7.40 1.18 -9.81
CA ASP A 11 8.18 -0.06 -9.89
C ASP A 11 7.36 -1.20 -9.26
N ALA A 12 7.00 -2.20 -10.06
CA ALA A 12 6.16 -3.32 -9.64
C ALA A 12 6.82 -4.19 -8.55
N VAL A 13 8.15 -4.29 -8.56
CA VAL A 13 8.91 -5.04 -7.55
C VAL A 13 8.87 -4.30 -6.23
N GLU A 14 9.13 -2.99 -6.26
CA GLU A 14 9.05 -2.16 -5.05
C GLU A 14 7.63 -2.07 -4.51
N LEU A 15 6.60 -2.06 -5.38
CA LEU A 15 5.20 -2.07 -4.98
C LEU A 15 4.87 -3.32 -4.19
N ARG A 16 5.21 -4.49 -4.73
CA ARG A 16 5.01 -5.77 -4.04
C ARG A 16 5.76 -5.81 -2.71
N ASN A 17 7.01 -5.37 -2.70
CA ASN A 17 7.81 -5.32 -1.48
C ASN A 17 7.22 -4.37 -0.42
N ALA A 18 6.60 -3.25 -0.83
CA ALA A 18 5.92 -2.32 0.07
C ALA A 18 4.70 -2.97 0.71
N VAL A 19 3.87 -3.64 -0.10
CA VAL A 19 2.65 -4.33 0.34
C VAL A 19 2.99 -5.47 1.29
N ASP A 20 3.95 -6.33 0.94
CA ASP A 20 4.39 -7.44 1.80
C ASP A 20 4.88 -6.93 3.17
N GLN A 21 5.54 -5.77 3.17
CA GLN A 21 6.03 -5.15 4.41
C GLN A 21 4.92 -4.48 5.22
N ALA A 22 3.90 -3.93 4.57
CA ALA A 22 2.71 -3.40 5.22
C ALA A 22 1.89 -4.54 5.87
N GLN A 23 1.68 -5.65 5.15
CA GLN A 23 1.02 -6.86 5.67
C GLN A 23 1.71 -7.39 6.93
N LYS A 24 3.04 -7.52 6.90
CA LYS A 24 3.82 -7.95 8.08
C LYS A 24 3.65 -7.01 9.26
N GLU A 25 3.69 -5.70 9.02
CA GLU A 25 3.52 -4.72 10.09
C GLU A 25 2.12 -4.81 10.73
N ILE A 26 1.06 -4.88 9.91
CA ILE A 26 -0.32 -5.07 10.37
C ILE A 26 -0.44 -6.34 11.22
N GLY A 27 0.14 -7.45 10.78
CA GLY A 27 0.11 -8.72 11.52
C GLY A 27 0.89 -8.71 12.84
N THR A 28 1.88 -7.82 12.99
CA THR A 28 2.67 -7.69 14.24
C THR A 28 2.10 -6.65 15.22
N ARG A 29 1.23 -5.76 14.75
CA ARG A 29 0.69 -4.66 15.53
C ARG A 29 -0.39 -5.16 16.49
N TYR A 30 -0.23 -4.84 17.77
CA TYR A 30 -1.13 -5.32 18.83
C TYR A 30 -2.56 -4.78 18.68
N ASP A 31 -2.71 -3.58 18.14
CA ASP A 31 -4.00 -2.92 17.93
C ASP A 31 -4.85 -3.56 16.81
N PHE A 32 -4.24 -4.35 15.91
CA PHE A 32 -4.96 -5.16 14.93
C PHE A 32 -5.21 -6.61 15.40
N ARG A 33 -4.71 -6.98 16.57
CA ARG A 33 -4.83 -8.35 17.09
C ARG A 33 -6.30 -8.68 17.40
N GLY A 34 -6.82 -9.70 16.74
CA GLY A 34 -8.22 -10.13 16.90
C GLY A 34 -9.22 -9.38 16.02
N THR A 35 -8.73 -8.56 15.09
CA THR A 35 -9.52 -7.88 14.06
C THR A 35 -9.34 -8.58 12.72
N SER A 36 -10.24 -8.33 11.77
CA SER A 36 -10.15 -8.81 10.39
C SER A 36 -9.20 -7.96 9.52
N ALA A 37 -8.36 -7.12 10.15
CA ALA A 37 -7.51 -6.18 9.43
C ALA A 37 -6.50 -6.90 8.54
N SER A 38 -6.62 -6.70 7.23
CA SER A 38 -5.72 -7.27 6.25
C SER A 38 -5.52 -6.33 5.07
N LEU A 39 -4.44 -6.59 4.33
CA LEU A 39 -4.13 -5.93 3.08
C LEU A 39 -3.92 -7.05 2.06
N GLU A 40 -4.62 -7.00 0.93
CA GLU A 40 -4.44 -7.95 -0.16
C GLU A 40 -4.05 -7.20 -1.44
N GLN A 41 -3.11 -7.76 -2.19
CA GLN A 41 -2.71 -7.24 -3.50
C GLN A 41 -3.14 -8.21 -4.59
N LYS A 42 -3.88 -7.70 -5.57
CA LYS A 42 -4.26 -8.43 -6.78
C LYS A 42 -3.89 -7.59 -7.99
N ASP A 43 -2.79 -7.96 -8.65
CA ASP A 43 -2.23 -7.21 -9.78
C ASP A 43 -1.98 -5.74 -9.43
N LEU A 44 -2.82 -4.83 -9.93
CA LEU A 44 -2.78 -3.38 -9.71
C LEU A 44 -3.85 -2.89 -8.70
N GLU A 45 -4.63 -3.80 -8.13
CA GLU A 45 -5.63 -3.49 -7.12
C GLU A 45 -5.12 -3.85 -5.72
N LEU A 46 -5.41 -2.96 -4.76
CA LEU A 46 -5.10 -3.14 -3.34
C LEU A 46 -6.41 -3.16 -2.57
N ALA A 47 -6.72 -4.28 -1.92
CA ALA A 47 -7.88 -4.41 -1.05
C ALA A 47 -7.45 -4.20 0.40
N LEU A 48 -8.01 -3.18 1.05
CA LEU A 48 -7.84 -2.91 2.47
C LEU A 48 -9.09 -3.41 3.21
N ILE A 49 -8.90 -4.35 4.13
CA ILE A 49 -9.98 -4.94 4.93
C ILE A 49 -9.78 -4.51 6.38
N ALA A 50 -10.84 -4.06 7.04
CA ALA A 50 -10.84 -3.71 8.46
C ALA A 50 -12.28 -3.74 9.03
N ASP A 51 -12.43 -3.91 10.34
CA ASP A 51 -13.75 -3.98 10.99
C ASP A 51 -14.34 -2.60 11.32
N SER A 52 -13.57 -1.53 11.15
CA SER A 52 -14.00 -0.16 11.42
C SER A 52 -13.25 0.85 10.54
N ASP A 53 -13.88 1.99 10.27
CA ASP A 53 -13.28 3.10 9.51
C ASP A 53 -11.98 3.60 10.15
N PHE A 54 -11.89 3.54 11.49
CA PHE A 54 -10.69 3.93 12.22
C PHE A 54 -9.53 2.99 11.90
N GLN A 55 -9.76 1.67 11.95
CA GLN A 55 -8.75 0.68 11.59
C GLN A 55 -8.40 0.75 10.11
N LEU A 56 -9.38 1.00 9.23
CA LEU A 56 -9.14 1.17 7.80
C LEU A 56 -8.16 2.33 7.53
N LYS A 57 -8.36 3.46 8.20
CA LYS A 57 -7.42 4.60 8.15
C LYS A 57 -6.02 4.21 8.64
N GLN A 58 -5.92 3.46 9.74
CA GLN A 58 -4.62 3.01 10.24
C GLN A 58 -3.91 2.06 9.28
N VAL A 59 -4.64 1.12 8.65
CA VAL A 59 -4.09 0.21 7.63
C VAL A 59 -3.60 1.01 6.42
N ARG A 60 -4.39 1.99 5.97
CA ARG A 60 -4.02 2.91 4.89
C ARG A 60 -2.77 3.70 5.21
N ASP A 61 -2.66 4.27 6.41
CA ASP A 61 -1.49 5.04 6.84
C ASP A 61 -0.21 4.18 6.86
N VAL A 62 -0.32 2.92 7.30
CA VAL A 62 0.78 1.96 7.25
C VAL A 62 1.20 1.71 5.80
N LEU A 63 0.25 1.42 4.90
CA LEU A 63 0.52 1.19 3.48
C LEU A 63 1.21 2.39 2.83
N ILE A 64 0.67 3.59 3.00
CA ILE A 64 1.23 4.84 2.47
C ILE A 64 2.67 5.04 2.98
N GLY A 65 2.91 4.81 4.27
CA GLY A 65 4.24 4.91 4.86
C GLY A 65 5.25 3.90 4.27
N LYS A 66 4.81 2.70 3.89
CA LYS A 66 5.66 1.70 3.22
C LYS A 66 5.95 2.06 1.76
N LEU A 67 4.95 2.53 1.03
CA LEU A 67 5.09 2.97 -0.36
C LEU A 67 6.06 4.15 -0.47
N ALA A 68 5.89 5.17 0.38
CA ALA A 68 6.77 6.34 0.41
C ALA A 68 8.23 5.98 0.72
N LYS A 69 8.46 5.03 1.64
CA LYS A 69 9.82 4.55 1.97
C LYS A 69 10.51 3.84 0.81
N ARG A 70 9.76 3.32 -0.16
CA ARG A 70 10.27 2.66 -1.37
C ARG A 70 10.25 3.56 -2.60
N GLY A 71 10.01 4.86 -2.40
CA GLY A 71 10.01 5.84 -3.50
C GLY A 71 8.79 5.73 -4.42
N ILE A 72 7.73 5.05 -3.99
CA ILE A 72 6.47 5.00 -4.74
C ILE A 72 5.67 6.25 -4.41
N ASP A 73 5.31 6.99 -5.46
CA ASP A 73 4.51 8.19 -5.34
C ASP A 73 3.08 7.84 -4.93
N ILE A 74 2.60 8.48 -3.87
CA ILE A 74 1.26 8.25 -3.32
C ILE A 74 0.18 8.70 -4.33
N ARG A 75 0.52 9.63 -5.23
CA ARG A 75 -0.38 10.10 -6.30
C ARG A 75 -0.71 9.02 -7.34
N LEU A 76 -0.01 7.89 -7.31
CA LEU A 76 -0.30 6.73 -8.14
C LEU A 76 -1.44 5.86 -7.59
N LEU A 77 -1.85 6.06 -6.32
CA LEU A 77 -3.02 5.38 -5.78
C LEU A 77 -4.28 6.12 -6.21
N ASP A 78 -5.23 5.36 -6.75
CA ASP A 78 -6.60 5.80 -6.96
C ASP A 78 -7.51 5.14 -5.91
N GLU A 79 -8.44 5.92 -5.36
CA GLU A 79 -9.33 5.48 -4.29
C GLU A 79 -10.77 5.55 -4.80
N THR A 80 -11.36 4.39 -5.07
CA THR A 80 -12.77 4.20 -5.43
C THR A 80 -13.63 3.89 -4.22
#